data_AF-A0A367IVN1-F1
#
_entry.id   AF-A0A367IVN1-F1
#
_cell.length_a   1.000
_cell.length_b   1.000
_cell.length_c   1.000
_cell.angle_alpha   90.00
_cell.angle_beta   90.00
_cell.angle_gamma   90.00
#
_symmetry.space_group_name_H-M   'P 1'
#
loop_
_entity.id
_entity.type
_entity.pdbx_description
1 polymer ?
#
loop_
_entity_poly.entity_id
_entity_poly.type
_entity_poly.pdbx_seq_one_letter_code
_entity_poly.pdbx_strand_id
1 'polypeptide(L)'
;YSLKRSHGLYGSFEREYYDMIRSAFLKYSFQVRIGHMDGILVAYHNTRKIFGFQYISREEMDSRLFGSSKLGDQVFRNALVMFESVLDKATQKYPQQTLRLSFETRPGESGSSMLIYAEATNDAQKFDYNPYEKLSLFQLKSQSLVNGRLVQGPLTIENPARDKWIVRTQLNEIEQDEDEKKRTMFRSMRKKQAMLYSPRNKSPILKMFKRMSEQGLREEELENKA
;
A
#
# COMPACT_ATOMS: atom_id res chain seq x y z
N TYR A 1 23.90 -4.76 -14.89
CA TYR A 1 22.66 -4.73 -15.67
C TYR A 1 22.64 -3.49 -16.56
N SER A 2 22.33 -3.64 -17.85
CA SER A 2 22.31 -2.54 -18.83
C SER A 2 21.08 -2.65 -19.72
N LEU A 3 20.38 -1.54 -19.94
CA LEU A 3 19.27 -1.47 -20.88
C LEU A 3 19.81 -1.42 -22.31
N LYS A 4 19.43 -2.40 -23.14
CA LYS A 4 19.91 -2.54 -24.53
C LYS A 4 18.79 -2.53 -25.57
N ARG A 5 17.56 -2.87 -25.18
CA ARG A 5 16.43 -3.06 -26.09
C ARG A 5 15.18 -2.34 -25.58
N SER A 6 14.26 -2.02 -26.48
CA SER A 6 12.97 -1.42 -26.07
C SER A 6 12.03 -2.46 -25.47
N HIS A 7 11.98 -3.66 -26.07
CA HIS A 7 11.06 -4.75 -25.70
C HIS A 7 11.81 -6.01 -25.26
N GLY A 8 11.12 -6.87 -24.52
CA GLY A 8 11.60 -8.18 -24.11
C GLY A 8 11.57 -8.37 -22.60
N LEU A 9 11.78 -9.61 -22.14
CA LEU A 9 11.68 -9.96 -20.73
C LEU A 9 12.87 -9.46 -19.89
N TYR A 10 14.00 -9.17 -20.53
CA TYR A 10 15.27 -8.84 -19.88
C TYR A 10 15.97 -7.66 -20.54
N GLY A 11 16.66 -6.85 -19.73
CA GLY A 11 17.52 -5.76 -20.23
C GLY A 11 16.77 -4.76 -21.10
N SER A 12 15.46 -4.67 -20.92
CA SER A 12 14.55 -3.93 -21.78
C SER A 12 13.85 -2.81 -21.03
N PHE A 13 13.56 -1.74 -21.76
CA PHE A 13 12.76 -0.63 -21.22
C PHE A 13 11.36 -1.09 -20.79
N GLU A 14 10.71 -1.93 -21.60
CA GLU A 14 9.41 -2.53 -21.31
C GLU A 14 9.41 -3.25 -19.95
N ARG A 15 10.46 -4.02 -19.65
CA ARG A 15 10.58 -4.74 -18.39
C ARG A 15 10.69 -3.80 -17.20
N GLU A 16 11.56 -2.79 -17.29
CA GLU A 16 11.73 -1.81 -16.22
C GLU A 16 10.45 -1.00 -15.98
N TYR A 17 9.78 -0.60 -17.06
CA TYR A 17 8.50 0.08 -16.99
C TYR A 17 7.42 -0.81 -16.34
N TYR A 18 7.36 -2.10 -16.70
CA TYR A 18 6.46 -3.08 -16.06
C TYR A 18 6.75 -3.25 -14.57
N ASP A 19 8.02 -3.39 -14.18
CA ASP A 19 8.38 -3.50 -12.77
C ASP A 19 8.08 -2.21 -11.99
N MET A 20 8.21 -1.05 -12.62
CA MET A 20 7.82 0.25 -12.05
C MET A 20 6.31 0.36 -11.85
N ILE A 21 5.48 -0.09 -12.79
CA ILE A 21 4.02 -0.18 -12.62
C ILE A 21 3.67 -0.96 -11.36
N ARG A 22 4.30 -2.12 -11.17
CA ARG A 22 3.98 -3.04 -10.07
C ARG A 22 4.47 -2.57 -8.71
N SER A 23 5.57 -1.82 -8.65
CA SER A 23 6.27 -1.50 -7.40
C SER A 23 6.13 -0.06 -6.95
N ALA A 24 6.06 0.89 -7.88
CA ALA A 24 6.23 2.31 -7.58
C ALA A 24 5.03 3.17 -8.00
N PHE A 25 4.33 2.80 -9.09
CA PHE A 25 3.25 3.63 -9.63
C PHE A 25 2.15 3.92 -8.61
N LEU A 26 1.77 2.95 -7.76
CA LEU A 26 0.74 3.19 -6.74
C LEU A 26 1.15 4.32 -5.78
N LYS A 27 2.44 4.40 -5.41
CA LYS A 27 2.95 5.49 -4.58
C LYS A 27 2.95 6.81 -5.34
N TYR A 28 3.44 6.80 -6.58
CA TYR A 28 3.56 8.01 -7.39
C TYR A 28 2.21 8.58 -7.80
N SER A 29 1.22 7.74 -8.10
CA SER A 29 -0.13 8.19 -8.46
C SER A 29 -0.81 8.94 -7.31
N PHE A 30 -0.56 8.54 -6.06
CA PHE A 30 -1.00 9.28 -4.87
C PHE A 30 -0.20 10.56 -4.66
N GLN A 31 1.13 10.53 -4.81
CA GLN A 31 1.97 11.72 -4.65
C GLN A 31 1.61 12.82 -5.66
N VAL A 32 1.43 12.46 -6.92
CA VAL A 32 1.02 13.38 -7.99
C VAL A 32 -0.34 14.02 -7.68
N ARG A 33 -1.29 13.26 -7.13
CA ARG A 33 -2.59 13.81 -6.71
C ARG A 33 -2.49 14.75 -5.52
N ILE A 34 -1.77 14.35 -4.48
CA ILE A 34 -1.59 15.17 -3.26
C ILE A 34 -0.87 16.47 -3.61
N GLY A 35 0.16 16.41 -4.46
CA GLY A 35 0.92 17.56 -4.89
C GLY A 35 0.28 18.36 -6.03
N HIS A 36 -0.89 17.96 -6.54
CA HIS A 36 -1.53 18.56 -7.70
C HIS A 36 -0.58 18.71 -8.92
N MET A 37 0.16 17.63 -9.20
CA MET A 37 1.13 17.55 -10.29
C MET A 37 0.49 16.94 -11.55
N ASP A 38 1.05 17.22 -12.72
CA ASP A 38 0.60 16.63 -14.00
C ASP A 38 1.14 15.21 -14.23
N GLY A 39 2.29 14.89 -13.64
CA GLY A 39 2.97 13.62 -13.84
C GLY A 39 4.33 13.58 -13.15
N ILE A 40 5.15 12.60 -13.54
CA ILE A 40 6.52 12.39 -13.03
C ILE A 40 7.53 12.29 -14.17
N LEU A 41 8.75 12.75 -13.93
CA LEU A 41 9.89 12.50 -14.81
C LEU A 41 10.77 11.41 -14.19
N VAL A 42 10.85 10.26 -14.85
CA VAL A 42 11.61 9.10 -14.39
C VAL A 42 12.95 9.03 -15.11
N ALA A 43 14.02 8.77 -14.37
CA ALA A 43 15.34 8.47 -14.91
C ALA A 43 15.60 6.96 -14.84
N TYR A 44 15.87 6.33 -15.98
CA TYR A 44 16.30 4.95 -16.03
C TYR A 44 17.81 4.89 -15.87
N HIS A 45 18.31 4.19 -14.86
CA HIS A 45 19.75 4.15 -14.58
C HIS A 45 20.18 2.85 -13.92
N ASN A 46 21.49 2.58 -13.97
CA ASN A 46 22.14 1.65 -13.06
C ASN A 46 23.09 2.43 -12.12
N THR A 47 23.93 1.74 -11.36
CA THR A 47 24.89 2.37 -10.43
C THR A 47 26.01 3.15 -11.13
N ARG A 48 26.18 3.01 -12.45
CA ARG A 48 27.29 3.60 -13.22
C ARG A 48 26.83 4.62 -14.27
N LYS A 49 25.63 4.50 -14.83
CA LYS A 49 25.18 5.27 -15.99
C LYS A 49 23.65 5.48 -15.99
N ILE A 50 23.22 6.65 -16.46
CA ILE A 50 21.84 6.97 -16.84
C ILE A 50 21.60 6.56 -18.30
N PHE A 51 20.53 5.83 -18.54
CA PHE A 51 20.13 5.33 -19.87
C PHE A 51 19.19 6.30 -20.59
N GLY A 52 18.36 7.02 -19.83
CA GLY A 52 17.43 7.99 -20.41
C GLY A 52 16.40 8.47 -19.39
N PHE A 53 15.54 9.38 -19.84
CA PHE A 53 14.44 9.92 -19.06
C PHE A 53 13.11 9.66 -19.77
N GLN A 54 12.05 9.48 -18.99
CA GLN A 54 10.69 9.36 -19.50
C GLN A 54 9.77 10.24 -18.67
N TYR A 55 8.96 11.04 -19.34
CA TYR A 55 7.81 11.68 -18.71
C TYR A 55 6.64 10.70 -18.68
N ILE A 56 6.01 10.54 -17.52
CA ILE A 56 4.85 9.68 -17.31
C ILE A 56 3.75 10.54 -16.70
N SER A 57 2.66 10.73 -17.45
CA SER A 57 1.54 11.54 -16.97
C SER A 57 0.75 10.83 -15.89
N ARG A 58 -0.03 11.59 -15.14
CA ARG A 58 -1.02 11.06 -14.20
C ARG A 58 -1.99 10.11 -14.89
N GLU A 59 -2.50 10.50 -16.07
CA GLU A 59 -3.45 9.71 -16.86
C GLU A 59 -2.84 8.37 -17.29
N GLU A 60 -1.56 8.35 -17.64
CA GLU A 60 -0.86 7.11 -17.96
C GLU A 60 -0.78 6.20 -16.73
N MET A 61 -0.35 6.73 -15.57
CA MET A 61 -0.33 5.94 -14.32
C MET A 61 -1.72 5.41 -13.97
N ASP A 62 -2.77 6.22 -14.12
CA ASP A 62 -4.13 5.81 -13.82
C ASP A 62 -4.65 4.73 -14.76
N SER A 63 -4.33 4.85 -16.04
CA SER A 63 -4.67 3.83 -17.03
C SER A 63 -4.00 2.49 -16.69
N ARG A 64 -2.72 2.50 -16.27
CA ARG A 64 -2.00 1.26 -15.92
C ARG A 64 -2.45 0.66 -14.58
N LEU A 65 -2.77 1.48 -13.59
CA LEU A 65 -3.14 1.02 -12.25
C LEU A 65 -4.63 0.67 -12.12
N PHE A 66 -5.48 1.50 -12.71
CA PHE A 66 -6.92 1.51 -12.45
C PHE A 66 -7.74 1.39 -13.76
N GLY A 67 -7.10 1.28 -14.92
CA GLY A 67 -7.76 1.23 -16.23
C GLY A 67 -8.29 2.57 -16.74
N SER A 68 -8.53 3.56 -15.86
CA SER A 68 -8.97 4.90 -16.24
C SER A 68 -8.67 5.94 -15.15
N SER A 69 -8.52 7.21 -15.54
CA SER A 69 -8.37 8.34 -14.61
C SER A 69 -9.59 8.52 -13.70
N LYS A 70 -10.80 8.29 -14.24
CA LYS A 70 -12.05 8.35 -13.45
C LYS A 70 -12.01 7.35 -12.29
N LEU A 71 -11.56 6.12 -12.53
CA LEU A 71 -11.44 5.13 -11.46
C LEU A 71 -10.31 5.48 -10.50
N GLY A 72 -9.17 5.97 -11.01
CA GLY A 72 -8.08 6.46 -10.17
C GLY A 72 -8.52 7.55 -9.18
N ASP A 73 -9.36 8.49 -9.63
CA ASP A 73 -9.92 9.54 -8.77
C ASP A 73 -10.89 9.00 -7.72
N GLN A 74 -11.68 7.98 -8.07
CA GLN A 74 -12.54 7.29 -7.11
C GLN A 74 -11.73 6.54 -6.06
N VAL A 75 -10.68 5.80 -6.47
CA VAL A 75 -9.77 5.11 -5.54
C VAL A 75 -9.13 6.09 -4.57
N PHE A 76 -8.59 7.20 -5.10
CA PHE A 76 -7.96 8.23 -4.27
C PHE A 76 -8.94 8.85 -3.28
N ARG A 77 -10.14 9.23 -3.74
CA ARG A 77 -11.18 9.80 -2.88
C ARG A 77 -11.58 8.84 -1.76
N ASN A 78 -11.82 7.57 -2.10
CA ASN A 78 -12.22 6.56 -1.12
C ASN A 78 -11.11 6.33 -0.08
N ALA A 79 -9.85 6.28 -0.51
CA ALA A 79 -8.70 6.17 0.39
C ALA A 79 -8.59 7.39 1.32
N LEU A 80 -8.80 8.60 0.80
CA LEU A 80 -8.74 9.82 1.58
C LEU A 80 -9.85 9.88 2.63
N VAL A 81 -11.09 9.55 2.28
CA VAL A 81 -12.23 9.50 3.22
C VAL A 81 -12.00 8.48 4.33
N MET A 82 -11.46 7.30 4.00
CA MET A 82 -11.09 6.30 5.01
C MET A 82 -10.00 6.82 5.95
N PHE A 83 -8.99 7.49 5.40
CA PHE A 83 -7.89 8.03 6.19
C PHE A 83 -8.33 9.18 7.09
N GLU A 84 -9.14 10.11 6.57
CA GLU A 84 -9.77 11.19 7.33
C GLU A 84 -10.59 10.65 8.51
N SER A 85 -11.45 9.65 8.27
CA SER A 85 -12.23 9.01 9.34
C SER A 85 -11.35 8.42 10.46
N VAL A 86 -10.18 7.87 10.12
CA VAL A 86 -9.22 7.37 11.11
C VAL A 86 -8.58 8.52 11.89
N LEU A 87 -8.17 9.60 11.21
CA LEU A 87 -7.56 10.76 11.85
C LEU A 87 -8.54 11.48 12.77
N ASP A 88 -9.78 11.69 12.34
CA ASP A 88 -10.83 12.32 13.14
C ASP A 88 -11.08 11.54 14.42
N LYS A 89 -11.21 10.21 14.32
CA LYS A 89 -11.46 9.37 15.49
C LYS A 89 -10.28 9.33 16.45
N ALA A 90 -9.06 9.31 15.93
CA ALA A 90 -7.85 9.33 16.75
C ALA A 90 -7.66 10.68 17.47
N THR A 91 -7.89 11.80 16.77
CA THR A 91 -7.78 13.16 17.33
C THR A 91 -8.93 13.51 18.28
N GLN A 92 -10.13 12.97 18.06
CA GLN A 92 -11.24 13.07 19.02
C GLN A 92 -10.93 12.30 20.31
N LYS A 93 -10.32 11.11 20.22
CA LYS A 93 -9.95 10.29 21.39
C LYS A 93 -8.84 10.96 22.22
N TYR A 94 -7.87 11.56 21.54
CA TYR A 94 -6.68 12.17 22.16
C TYR A 94 -6.52 13.62 21.69
N PRO A 95 -7.35 14.55 22.19
CA PRO A 95 -7.32 15.94 21.75
C PRO A 95 -6.00 16.60 22.16
N GLN A 96 -5.46 17.43 21.26
CA GLN A 96 -4.23 18.23 21.46
C GLN A 96 -3.00 17.39 21.86
N GLN A 97 -2.97 16.11 21.46
CA GLN A 97 -1.85 15.21 21.74
C GLN A 97 -1.12 14.82 20.46
N THR A 98 0.20 14.60 20.54
CA THR A 98 0.97 14.00 19.45
C THR A 98 0.64 12.51 19.41
N LEU A 99 0.16 12.07 18.25
CA LEU A 99 -0.28 10.70 18.05
C LEU A 99 0.72 9.94 17.18
N ARG A 100 1.02 8.71 17.59
CA ARG A 100 1.65 7.71 16.74
C ARG A 100 0.61 6.71 16.30
N LEU A 101 0.37 6.65 14.99
CA LEU A 101 -0.54 5.68 14.39
C LEU A 101 0.25 4.51 13.79
N SER A 102 -0.20 3.28 14.06
CA SER A 102 0.31 2.07 13.43
C SER A 102 -0.82 1.27 12.82
N PHE A 103 -0.59 0.72 11.62
CA PHE A 103 -1.62 0.04 10.83
C PHE A 103 -1.22 -1.43 10.60
N GLU A 104 -2.18 -2.35 10.75
CA GLU A 104 -2.04 -3.77 10.41
C GLU A 104 -3.27 -4.24 9.64
N THR A 105 -3.10 -4.57 8.36
CA THR A 105 -4.16 -5.21 7.58
C THR A 105 -4.18 -6.71 7.87
N ARG A 106 -5.34 -7.21 8.28
CA ARG A 106 -5.61 -8.64 8.47
C ARG A 106 -6.56 -9.14 7.37
N PRO A 107 -6.15 -10.13 6.57
CA PRO A 107 -7.05 -10.78 5.64
C PRO A 107 -8.13 -11.53 6.44
N GLY A 108 -9.35 -11.60 5.89
CA GLY A 108 -10.46 -12.35 6.47
C GLY A 108 -11.33 -12.93 5.36
N GLU A 109 -12.12 -13.97 5.69
CA GLU A 109 -12.97 -14.69 4.74
C GLU A 109 -13.98 -13.77 4.04
N SER A 110 -14.59 -12.84 4.80
CA SER A 110 -15.58 -11.90 4.28
C SER A 110 -15.01 -10.54 3.86
N GLY A 111 -13.68 -10.42 3.77
CA GLY A 111 -12.97 -9.18 3.45
C GLY A 111 -11.82 -8.88 4.41
N SER A 112 -10.92 -7.99 3.99
CA SER A 112 -9.81 -7.53 4.84
C SER A 112 -10.30 -6.52 5.88
N SER A 113 -9.74 -6.59 7.09
CA SER A 113 -9.92 -5.56 8.12
C SER A 113 -8.59 -4.91 8.42
N MET A 114 -8.59 -3.62 8.72
CA MET A 114 -7.40 -2.89 9.11
C MET A 114 -7.50 -2.58 10.60
N LEU A 115 -6.51 -3.01 11.36
CA LEU A 115 -6.32 -2.61 12.74
C LEU A 115 -5.47 -1.34 12.76
N ILE A 116 -5.92 -0.34 13.49
CA ILE A 116 -5.23 0.93 13.69
C ILE A 116 -4.97 1.11 15.18
N TYR A 117 -3.71 1.19 15.55
CA TYR A 117 -3.28 1.46 16.91
C TYR A 117 -2.92 2.93 17.01
N ALA A 118 -3.58 3.65 17.92
CA ALA A 118 -3.31 5.04 18.22
C ALA A 118 -2.67 5.16 19.60
N GLU A 119 -1.42 5.63 19.62
CA GLU A 119 -0.65 5.88 20.84
C GLU A 119 -0.49 7.39 21.03
N ALA A 120 -0.90 7.90 22.18
CA ALA A 120 -0.58 9.28 22.57
C ALA A 120 0.84 9.36 23.16
N THR A 121 1.62 10.34 22.73
CA THR A 121 3.08 10.40 23.00
C THR A 121 3.54 11.66 23.74
N ASN A 122 2.63 12.54 24.14
CA ASN A 122 2.96 13.83 24.74
C ASN A 122 3.49 13.78 26.19
N ASP A 123 3.37 12.65 26.88
CA ASP A 123 3.58 12.59 28.33
C ASP A 123 4.96 12.09 28.78
N ALA A 124 5.86 11.74 27.86
CA ALA A 124 7.17 11.22 28.27
C ALA A 124 8.24 12.33 28.33
N GLN A 125 8.72 12.63 29.54
CA GLN A 125 10.10 13.13 29.67
C GLN A 125 11.02 12.16 28.91
N LYS A 126 12.03 12.66 28.18
CA LYS A 126 12.87 11.88 27.24
C LYS A 126 13.40 10.52 27.75
N PHE A 127 13.40 10.29 29.07
CA PHE A 127 13.91 9.10 29.74
C PHE A 127 12.85 8.25 30.48
N ASP A 128 11.59 8.69 30.55
CA ASP A 128 10.47 7.96 31.17
C ASP A 128 9.35 7.69 30.14
N TYR A 129 9.77 7.24 28.95
CA TYR A 129 8.83 6.78 27.95
C TYR A 129 8.46 5.33 28.27
N ASN A 130 7.28 5.12 28.86
CA ASN A 130 6.65 3.82 28.88
C ASN A 130 5.83 3.65 27.59
N PRO A 131 6.37 2.99 26.55
CA PRO A 131 5.59 2.75 25.36
C PRO A 131 4.31 2.02 25.73
N TYR A 132 3.19 2.36 25.06
CA TYR A 132 1.90 1.68 25.21
C TYR A 132 1.09 1.99 26.49
N GLU A 133 1.40 3.08 27.20
CA GLU A 133 0.59 3.51 28.34
C GLU A 133 -0.82 3.95 27.92
N LYS A 134 -0.91 4.84 26.92
CA LYS A 134 -2.18 5.32 26.33
C LYS A 134 -2.35 4.78 24.91
N LEU A 135 -2.85 3.55 24.81
CA LEU A 135 -3.04 2.83 23.54
C LEU A 135 -4.53 2.55 23.28
N SER A 136 -5.06 3.11 22.19
CA SER A 136 -6.36 2.73 21.65
C SER A 136 -6.21 1.85 20.41
N LEU A 137 -7.13 0.90 20.25
CA LEU A 137 -7.20 0.01 19.10
C LEU A 137 -8.51 0.24 18.35
N PHE A 138 -8.40 0.66 17.11
CA PHE A 138 -9.52 0.79 16.18
C PHE A 138 -9.49 -0.32 15.15
N GLN A 139 -10.67 -0.77 14.72
CA GLN A 139 -10.84 -1.68 13.61
C GLN A 139 -11.65 -0.99 12.51
N LEU A 140 -11.02 -0.85 11.34
CA LEU A 140 -11.65 -0.41 10.11
C LEU A 140 -12.03 -1.62 9.27
N LYS A 141 -13.30 -1.72 8.91
CA LYS A 141 -13.82 -2.67 7.91
C LYS A 141 -14.34 -1.89 6.72
N SER A 142 -14.04 -2.38 5.51
CA SER A 142 -14.50 -1.78 4.26
C SER A 142 -15.18 -2.81 3.38
N GLN A 143 -16.28 -2.43 2.75
CA GLN A 143 -17.01 -3.24 1.78
C GLN A 143 -17.24 -2.44 0.51
N SER A 144 -16.91 -3.04 -0.64
CA SER A 144 -17.13 -2.43 -1.96
C SER A 144 -18.47 -2.88 -2.51
N LEU A 145 -19.27 -1.92 -2.99
CA LEU A 145 -20.51 -2.18 -3.70
C LEU A 145 -20.42 -1.56 -5.09
N VAL A 146 -20.72 -2.35 -6.13
CA VAL A 146 -20.87 -1.88 -7.50
C VAL A 146 -22.33 -2.03 -7.88
N ASN A 147 -22.98 -0.92 -8.25
CA ASN A 147 -24.40 -0.89 -8.59
C ASN A 147 -25.30 -1.51 -7.51
N GLY A 148 -24.92 -1.30 -6.23
CA GLY A 148 -25.64 -1.83 -5.06
C GLY A 148 -25.35 -3.30 -4.72
N ARG A 149 -24.54 -4.01 -5.52
CA ARG A 149 -24.14 -5.40 -5.25
C ARG A 149 -22.78 -5.44 -4.56
N LEU A 150 -22.66 -6.26 -3.51
CA LEU A 150 -21.38 -6.47 -2.82
C LEU A 150 -20.39 -7.14 -3.78
N VAL A 151 -19.18 -6.61 -3.86
CA VAL A 151 -18.09 -7.16 -4.66
C VAL A 151 -16.94 -7.54 -3.72
N GLN A 152 -16.47 -8.78 -3.85
CA GLN A 152 -15.26 -9.28 -3.20
C GLN A 152 -14.24 -9.67 -4.26
N GLY A 153 -13.00 -9.19 -4.11
CA GLY A 153 -11.93 -9.45 -5.07
C GLY A 153 -11.67 -8.28 -6.02
N PRO A 154 -11.06 -8.55 -7.19
CA PRO A 154 -10.80 -7.53 -8.21
C PRO A 154 -12.08 -6.79 -8.60
N LEU A 155 -12.00 -5.47 -8.67
CA LEU A 155 -13.14 -4.64 -9.01
C LEU A 155 -13.38 -4.71 -10.52
N THR A 156 -14.45 -5.39 -10.93
CA THR A 156 -14.89 -5.38 -12.33
C THR A 156 -15.91 -4.27 -12.54
N ILE A 157 -15.57 -3.30 -13.38
CA ILE A 157 -16.45 -2.23 -13.83
C ILE A 157 -16.63 -2.43 -15.33
N GLU A 158 -17.84 -2.79 -15.76
CA GLU A 158 -18.14 -3.05 -17.17
C GLU A 158 -18.30 -1.74 -17.94
N ASN A 159 -18.96 -0.77 -17.33
CA ASN A 159 -19.17 0.54 -17.91
C ASN A 159 -18.81 1.64 -16.90
N PRO A 160 -17.57 2.16 -16.93
CA PRO A 160 -17.12 3.22 -16.02
C PRO A 160 -17.97 4.49 -16.07
N ALA A 161 -18.73 4.74 -17.13
CA ALA A 161 -19.62 5.90 -17.22
C ALA A 161 -20.91 5.70 -16.42
N ARG A 162 -21.45 4.49 -16.37
CA ARG A 162 -22.75 4.16 -15.74
C ARG A 162 -22.63 3.50 -14.38
N ASP A 163 -21.60 2.69 -14.19
CA ASP A 163 -21.41 1.90 -12.98
C ASP A 163 -21.03 2.80 -11.82
N LYS A 164 -21.72 2.60 -10.70
CA LYS A 164 -21.49 3.33 -9.45
C LYS A 164 -20.80 2.43 -8.44
N TRP A 165 -19.54 2.73 -8.17
CA TRP A 165 -18.79 2.12 -7.09
C TRP A 165 -18.93 2.95 -5.80
N ILE A 166 -19.29 2.28 -4.71
CA ILE A 166 -19.42 2.86 -3.37
C ILE A 166 -18.61 1.98 -2.41
N VAL A 167 -17.80 2.61 -1.57
CA VAL A 167 -17.12 1.93 -0.47
C VAL A 167 -17.84 2.28 0.83
N ARG A 168 -18.38 1.27 1.51
CA ARG A 168 -18.93 1.41 2.86
C ARG A 168 -17.85 1.09 3.87
N THR A 169 -17.68 1.97 4.84
CA THR A 169 -16.63 1.88 5.85
C THR A 169 -17.25 1.87 7.23
N GLN A 170 -16.72 1.03 8.12
CA GLN A 170 -17.10 1.00 9.51
C GLN A 170 -15.83 1.04 10.36
N LEU A 171 -15.72 2.05 11.23
CA LEU A 171 -14.59 2.25 12.11
C LEU A 171 -15.05 2.21 13.57
N ASN A 172 -14.64 1.19 14.31
CA ASN A 172 -15.03 0.99 15.72
C ASN A 172 -13.78 0.93 16.61
N GLU A 173 -13.88 1.47 17.82
CA GLU A 173 -12.89 1.18 18.87
C GLU A 173 -13.21 -0.18 19.48
N ILE A 174 -12.21 -1.05 19.57
CA ILE A 174 -12.34 -2.42 20.09
C ILE A 174 -11.40 -2.61 21.28
N GLU A 175 -11.69 -3.61 22.13
CA GLU A 175 -10.84 -3.96 23.28
C GLU A 175 -10.61 -2.78 24.23
N GLN A 176 -11.65 -1.95 24.47
CA GLN A 176 -11.54 -0.68 25.19
C GLN A 176 -10.93 -0.85 26.59
N ASP A 177 -11.42 -1.84 27.35
CA ASP A 177 -11.04 -2.12 28.75
C ASP A 177 -9.92 -3.17 28.88
N GLU A 178 -9.37 -3.64 27.76
CA GLU A 178 -8.45 -4.78 27.68
C GLU A 178 -7.02 -4.33 27.35
N ASP A 179 -6.42 -3.52 28.23
CA ASP A 179 -5.11 -2.89 28.00
C ASP A 179 -3.99 -3.90 27.73
N GLU A 180 -3.92 -4.98 28.50
CA GLU A 180 -2.88 -6.00 28.34
C GLU A 180 -3.02 -6.75 27.01
N LYS A 181 -4.25 -6.96 26.56
CA LYS A 181 -4.55 -7.57 25.26
C LYS A 181 -4.16 -6.65 24.11
N LYS A 182 -4.50 -5.35 24.18
CA LYS A 182 -4.08 -4.33 23.19
C LYS A 182 -2.56 -4.29 23.09
N ARG A 183 -1.85 -4.26 24.22
CA ARG A 183 -0.37 -4.29 24.28
C ARG A 183 0.21 -5.55 23.65
N THR A 184 -0.35 -6.71 23.96
CA THR A 184 0.08 -8.00 23.40
C THR A 184 -0.11 -8.04 21.88
N MET A 185 -1.26 -7.59 21.38
CA MET A 185 -1.55 -7.50 19.95
C MET A 185 -0.60 -6.53 19.23
N PHE A 186 -0.36 -5.35 19.81
CA PHE A 186 0.58 -4.38 19.25
C PHE A 186 2.01 -4.93 19.19
N ARG A 187 2.50 -5.54 20.27
CA ARG A 187 3.84 -6.18 20.31
C ARG A 187 3.96 -7.28 19.26
N SER A 188 2.92 -8.10 19.09
CA SER A 188 2.87 -9.15 18.06
C SER A 188 2.96 -8.55 16.65
N MET A 189 2.17 -7.50 16.39
CA MET A 189 2.20 -6.76 15.12
C MET A 189 3.58 -6.17 14.82
N ARG A 190 4.21 -5.49 15.79
CA ARG A 190 5.57 -4.93 15.62
C ARG A 190 6.63 -6.01 15.39
N LYS A 191 6.55 -7.14 16.11
CA LYS A 191 7.42 -8.30 15.87
C LYS A 191 7.27 -8.82 14.44
N LYS A 192 6.04 -9.00 13.95
CA LYS A 192 5.77 -9.43 12.56
C LYS A 192 6.36 -8.45 11.54
N GLN A 193 6.14 -7.14 11.74
CA GLN A 193 6.66 -6.11 10.85
C GLN A 193 8.20 -6.09 10.82
N ALA A 194 8.85 -6.19 11.98
CA ALA A 194 10.31 -6.27 12.07
C ALA A 194 10.85 -7.56 11.42
N MET A 195 10.13 -8.68 11.55
CA MET A 195 10.51 -9.94 10.94
C MET A 195 10.39 -9.93 9.42
N LEU A 196 9.49 -9.15 8.80
CA LEU A 196 9.33 -9.11 7.34
C LEU A 196 10.62 -8.75 6.61
N TYR A 197 11.48 -7.93 7.22
CA TYR A 197 12.78 -7.52 6.66
C TYR A 197 13.95 -8.38 7.14
N SER A 198 13.70 -9.42 7.95
CA SER A 198 14.76 -10.32 8.39
C SER A 198 15.16 -11.28 7.26
N PRO A 199 16.46 -11.44 6.94
CA PRO A 199 16.93 -12.33 5.88
C PRO A 199 16.60 -13.81 6.12
N ARG A 200 16.24 -14.20 7.35
CA ARG A 200 15.79 -15.56 7.68
C ARG A 200 14.29 -15.79 7.44
N ASN A 201 13.53 -14.75 7.07
CA ASN A 201 12.07 -14.87 7.03
C ASN A 201 11.57 -15.54 5.74
N LYS A 202 10.80 -16.60 5.93
CA LYS A 202 10.16 -17.42 4.89
C LYS A 202 8.82 -16.83 4.46
N SER A 203 8.70 -15.50 4.37
CA SER A 203 7.48 -14.80 3.96
C SER A 203 6.97 -15.40 2.63
N PRO A 204 5.68 -15.79 2.53
CA PRO A 204 5.12 -16.34 1.30
C PRO A 204 5.32 -15.42 0.09
N ILE A 205 5.19 -14.10 0.30
CA ILE A 205 5.40 -13.07 -0.72
C ILE A 205 6.87 -12.99 -1.13
N LEU A 206 7.80 -12.96 -0.18
CA LEU A 206 9.24 -12.96 -0.48
C LEU A 206 9.68 -14.26 -1.17
N LYS A 207 9.11 -15.40 -0.78
CA LYS A 207 9.30 -16.69 -1.48
C LYS A 207 8.73 -16.69 -2.88
N MET A 208 7.58 -16.05 -3.08
CA MET A 208 6.96 -15.90 -4.40
C MET A 208 7.84 -15.01 -5.29
N PHE A 209 8.24 -13.83 -4.81
CA PHE A 209 9.16 -12.95 -5.55
C PHE A 209 10.51 -13.62 -5.80
N LYS A 210 11.05 -14.37 -4.83
CA LYS A 210 12.26 -15.16 -5.02
C LYS A 210 12.08 -16.24 -6.10
N ARG A 211 10.97 -17.00 -6.06
CA ARG A 211 10.65 -17.98 -7.10
C ARG A 211 10.50 -17.35 -8.49
N MET A 212 9.80 -16.22 -8.59
CA MET A 212 9.65 -15.48 -9.84
C MET A 212 11.00 -14.96 -10.35
N SER A 213 11.85 -14.47 -9.45
CA SER A 213 13.21 -14.03 -9.80
C SER A 213 14.09 -15.20 -10.25
N GLU A 214 14.03 -16.35 -9.56
CA GLU A 214 14.78 -17.56 -9.91
C GLU A 214 14.26 -18.24 -11.18
N GLN A 215 12.96 -18.12 -11.48
CA GLN A 215 12.43 -18.53 -12.79
C GLN A 215 12.95 -17.61 -13.89
N GLY A 216 12.92 -16.29 -13.68
CA GLY A 216 13.46 -15.35 -14.65
C GLY A 216 14.95 -15.54 -14.92
N LEU A 217 15.77 -15.78 -13.88
CA LEU A 217 17.20 -16.06 -14.03
C LEU A 217 17.46 -17.38 -14.80
N ARG A 218 16.61 -18.40 -14.63
CA ARG A 218 16.74 -19.67 -15.37
C ARG A 218 16.34 -19.53 -16.84
N GLU A 219 15.34 -18.72 -17.13
CA GLU A 219 14.98 -18.36 -18.50
C GLU A 219 16.11 -17.56 -19.17
N GLU A 220 16.77 -16.66 -18.46
CA GLU A 220 17.97 -15.93 -18.93
C GLU A 220 19.14 -16.87 -19.29
N GLU A 221 19.38 -17.93 -18.51
CA GLU A 221 20.42 -18.93 -18.83
C GLU A 221 20.09 -19.79 -20.05
N LEU A 222 18.81 -20.00 -20.34
CA LEU A 222 18.34 -20.77 -21.49
C LEU A 222 18.36 -19.94 -22.78
N GLU A 223 17.94 -18.67 -22.72
CA GLU A 223 17.98 -17.75 -23.87
C GLU A 223 19.41 -17.39 -24.30
N ASN A 224 20.38 -17.33 -23.36
CA ASN A 224 21.78 -17.04 -23.70
C ASN A 224 22.54 -18.26 -24.26
N LYS A 225 21.96 -19.47 -24.20
CA LYS A 225 22.54 -20.70 -24.76
C LYS A 225 21.96 -21.07 -26.14
N ALA A 226 20.90 -20.40 -26.58
CA ALA A 226 20.31 -20.52 -27.91
C ALA A 226 20.85 -19.43 -28.85
#